data_AF-A0A8S1XHQ5-F1
#
_entry.id   AF-A0A8S1XHQ5-F1
#
_cell.length_a   1.000
_cell.length_b   1.000
_cell.length_c   1.000
_cell.angle_alpha   90.00
_cell.angle_beta   90.00
_cell.angle_gamma   90.00
#
_symmetry.space_group_name_H-M   'P 1'
#
loop_
_entity.id
_entity.type
_entity.pdbx_description
1 polymer ?
#
loop_
_entity_poly.entity_id
_entity_poly.type
_entity_poly.pdbx_seq_one_letter_code
_entity_poly.pdbx_strand_id
1 'polypeptide(L)'
;MEQKKNGSKIQGLIYDKIQEEYLRLVRLKEKLPIDVKDLHFLLINLSSILIELVERKDVMFPPITLDTIYVSEIAKIAIPFIKSYVDDEIQQGQREEHALKQMITILKQLNYDRVIVQLENTNLQKIQDQLLEEIGYKENEGSQHAITFQENLGVTWIHQVHRQGEECKVDLIKTPPFIYNVKEDQIAMKIYKQEKKYKLREVEIIEQFNNPHQPYLYSYIRYSNLLILFLKQHKFSFYHLTSNCIGPRKLQKNKNQNPNQNQNQNQNQNQNQNQNQNQKTYQGYLKICYSMIIALEALHKQGIVHRDLKPQNNMFDCQNNLDNINDLLREDITCVIIDYDRSKKVDSEGNLTQYECNEQYSPPEGIQEKYDFSYDIWQLGFIWLLLLNDKVLQNTDLSQIEDIQKIRNSKIEYQKSQQSENQEDKRKKYDTFFNEAINIKAYVQIDKVLHQMIKKMMQFNPEDRPKLEDIKLLIQDLISQNKIN
;
A
#
# COMPACT_ATOMS: atom_id res chain seq x y z
N MET A 1 -29.30 6.02 -4.02
CA MET A 1 -30.07 4.76 -3.81
C MET A 1 -30.04 4.08 -5.17
N GLU A 2 -29.08 3.23 -5.50
CA GLU A 2 -28.77 1.94 -4.88
C GLU A 2 -27.28 1.85 -4.52
N GLN A 3 -26.99 1.58 -3.24
CA GLN A 3 -25.68 1.07 -2.85
C GLN A 3 -25.58 -0.35 -3.43
N LYS A 4 -24.78 -0.53 -4.50
CA LYS A 4 -24.24 -1.86 -4.80
C LYS A 4 -23.47 -2.29 -3.55
N LYS A 5 -24.08 -3.15 -2.73
CA LYS A 5 -23.37 -3.91 -1.70
C LYS A 5 -22.32 -4.70 -2.46
N ASN A 6 -21.09 -4.20 -2.45
CA ASN A 6 -19.93 -4.91 -2.95
C ASN A 6 -19.90 -6.26 -2.22
N GLY A 7 -19.99 -7.37 -2.96
CA GLY A 7 -19.76 -8.70 -2.41
C GLY A 7 -18.48 -8.69 -1.57
N SER A 8 -18.55 -9.28 -0.38
CA SER A 8 -17.47 -9.27 0.59
C SER A 8 -16.17 -9.74 -0.07
N LYS A 9 -15.15 -8.88 -0.05
CA LYS A 9 -13.78 -9.15 -0.56
C LYS A 9 -13.01 -10.16 0.31
N ILE A 10 -13.70 -11.00 1.10
CA ILE A 10 -13.09 -12.17 1.74
C ILE A 10 -12.60 -13.09 0.62
N GLN A 11 -11.28 -13.04 0.39
CA GLN A 11 -10.50 -14.00 -0.39
C GLN A 11 -10.82 -14.17 -1.88
N GLY A 12 -11.76 -13.45 -2.49
CA GLY A 12 -12.27 -13.93 -3.78
C GLY A 12 -12.86 -15.35 -3.70
N LEU A 13 -13.15 -15.82 -2.48
CA LEU A 13 -13.77 -17.12 -2.15
C LEU A 13 -15.20 -16.89 -1.64
N ILE A 14 -15.68 -15.64 -1.58
CA ILE A 14 -17.11 -15.31 -1.59
C ILE A 14 -17.39 -14.60 -2.91
N TYR A 15 -18.24 -15.22 -3.72
CA TYR A 15 -18.36 -14.90 -5.12
C TYR A 15 -19.80 -14.47 -5.54
N ASP A 16 -19.92 -13.34 -6.26
CA ASP A 16 -21.12 -12.83 -6.96
C ASP A 16 -21.10 -13.10 -8.48
N LYS A 17 -21.96 -13.96 -9.06
CA LYS A 17 -22.35 -14.24 -10.50
C LYS A 17 -21.51 -13.81 -11.75
N ILE A 18 -20.37 -13.12 -11.64
CA ILE A 18 -19.39 -12.70 -12.66
C ILE A 18 -18.12 -13.60 -12.80
N GLN A 19 -17.53 -14.12 -11.71
CA GLN A 19 -16.37 -15.03 -11.57
C GLN A 19 -16.56 -16.54 -11.93
N GLU A 20 -17.78 -17.10 -12.01
CA GLU A 20 -18.14 -18.48 -12.40
C GLU A 20 -17.72 -18.73 -13.84
N GLU A 21 -17.92 -17.74 -14.73
CA GLU A 21 -17.57 -17.83 -16.14
C GLU A 21 -16.04 -17.80 -16.36
N TYR A 22 -15.30 -17.00 -15.60
CA TYR A 22 -13.84 -16.88 -15.76
C TYR A 22 -13.07 -18.04 -15.13
N LEU A 23 -13.45 -18.46 -13.92
CA LEU A 23 -12.74 -19.50 -13.17
C LEU A 23 -13.18 -20.92 -13.52
N ARG A 24 -14.25 -21.08 -14.30
CA ARG A 24 -14.91 -22.36 -14.57
C ARG A 24 -15.09 -23.14 -13.26
N LEU A 25 -15.89 -22.56 -12.37
CA LEU A 25 -16.11 -23.14 -11.06
C LEU A 25 -17.02 -24.37 -11.15
N VAL A 26 -16.62 -25.43 -10.47
CA VAL A 26 -17.35 -26.71 -10.37
C VAL A 26 -17.46 -27.13 -8.92
N ARG A 27 -18.52 -27.84 -8.57
CA ARG A 27 -18.73 -28.26 -7.18
C ARG A 27 -17.66 -29.27 -6.79
N LEU A 28 -17.10 -29.12 -5.60
CA LEU A 28 -16.09 -30.03 -5.07
C LEU A 28 -16.54 -31.48 -5.11
N LYS A 29 -17.81 -31.75 -4.75
CA LYS A 29 -18.39 -33.10 -4.79
C LYS A 29 -18.28 -33.79 -6.16
N GLU A 30 -18.27 -33.03 -7.24
CA GLU A 30 -18.19 -33.54 -8.63
C GLU A 30 -16.75 -33.87 -9.04
N LYS A 31 -15.75 -33.41 -8.27
CA LYS A 31 -14.33 -33.70 -8.48
C LYS A 31 -13.79 -34.78 -7.55
N LEU A 32 -14.56 -35.22 -6.55
CA LEU A 32 -14.15 -36.31 -5.67
C LEU A 32 -14.14 -37.66 -6.43
N PRO A 33 -13.18 -38.57 -6.14
CA PRO A 33 -12.07 -38.40 -5.20
C PRO A 33 -10.91 -37.56 -5.77
N ILE A 34 -10.19 -36.85 -4.90
CA ILE A 34 -8.99 -36.07 -5.25
C ILE A 34 -7.74 -36.65 -4.57
N ASP A 35 -6.56 -36.27 -5.05
CA ASP A 35 -5.29 -36.69 -4.45
C ASP A 35 -5.17 -36.22 -3.00
N VAL A 36 -4.52 -37.02 -2.16
CA VAL A 36 -4.35 -36.75 -0.73
C VAL A 36 -3.63 -35.41 -0.49
N LYS A 37 -2.65 -35.05 -1.32
CA LYS A 37 -1.95 -33.76 -1.20
C LYS A 37 -2.89 -32.59 -1.49
N ASP A 38 -3.68 -32.70 -2.56
CA ASP A 38 -4.67 -31.66 -2.92
C ASP A 38 -5.79 -31.54 -1.89
N LEU A 39 -6.18 -32.67 -1.27
CA LEU A 39 -7.12 -32.70 -0.16
C LEU A 39 -6.59 -31.93 1.07
N HIS A 40 -5.33 -32.14 1.46
CA HIS A 40 -4.74 -31.38 2.59
C HIS A 40 -4.72 -29.88 2.28
N PHE A 41 -4.26 -29.49 1.10
CA PHE A 41 -4.25 -28.09 0.70
C PHE A 41 -5.66 -27.47 0.69
N LEU A 42 -6.65 -28.20 0.17
CA LEU A 42 -8.06 -27.78 0.19
C LEU A 42 -8.55 -27.54 1.62
N LEU A 43 -8.27 -28.45 2.55
CA LEU A 43 -8.68 -28.33 3.95
C LEU A 43 -7.99 -27.15 4.66
N ILE A 44 -6.72 -26.88 4.35
CA ILE A 44 -5.98 -25.71 4.89
C ILE A 44 -6.57 -24.40 4.39
N ASN A 45 -6.89 -24.31 3.10
CA ASN A 45 -7.50 -23.11 2.54
C ASN A 45 -8.94 -22.92 3.08
N LEU A 46 -9.68 -24.02 3.25
CA LEU A 46 -11.02 -23.99 3.84
C LEU A 46 -10.99 -23.53 5.30
N SER A 47 -10.03 -24.02 6.10
CA SER A 47 -9.87 -23.56 7.48
C SER A 47 -9.53 -22.07 7.52
N SER A 48 -8.76 -21.57 6.55
CA SER A 48 -8.45 -20.14 6.41
C SER A 48 -9.70 -19.30 6.21
N ILE A 49 -10.62 -19.73 5.33
CA ILE A 49 -11.91 -19.06 5.11
C ILE A 49 -12.73 -19.04 6.39
N LEU A 50 -12.83 -20.19 7.07
CA LEU A 50 -13.59 -20.32 8.30
C LEU A 50 -13.06 -19.42 9.42
N ILE A 51 -11.73 -19.35 9.60
CA ILE A 51 -11.09 -18.45 10.56
C ILE A 51 -11.48 -17.00 10.25
N GLU A 52 -11.40 -16.58 8.99
CA GLU A 52 -11.76 -15.21 8.59
C GLU A 52 -13.26 -14.90 8.84
N LEU A 53 -14.17 -15.85 8.56
CA LEU A 53 -15.61 -15.70 8.84
C LEU A 53 -15.92 -15.57 10.35
N VAL A 54 -15.09 -16.18 11.20
CA VAL A 54 -15.18 -16.03 12.65
C VAL A 54 -14.70 -14.65 13.09
N GLU A 55 -13.61 -14.14 12.52
CA GLU A 55 -13.02 -12.84 12.89
C GLU A 55 -13.84 -11.64 12.38
N ARG A 56 -14.45 -11.74 11.19
CA ARG A 56 -15.13 -10.63 10.49
C ARG A 56 -16.59 -10.45 10.89
N LYS A 57 -16.90 -9.39 11.64
CA LYS A 57 -18.27 -9.07 12.08
C LYS A 57 -19.19 -8.55 10.96
N ASP A 58 -18.60 -7.95 9.94
CA ASP A 58 -19.26 -7.28 8.84
C ASP A 58 -19.60 -8.23 7.67
N VAL A 59 -19.21 -9.50 7.78
CA VAL A 59 -19.44 -10.52 6.75
C VAL A 59 -20.40 -11.59 7.28
N MET A 60 -21.29 -12.04 6.39
CA MET A 60 -22.26 -13.09 6.66
C MET A 60 -21.58 -14.45 6.72
N PHE A 61 -22.14 -15.38 7.49
CA PHE A 61 -21.61 -16.73 7.63
C PHE A 61 -22.44 -17.70 6.78
N PRO A 62 -22.00 -18.07 5.55
CA PRO A 62 -22.76 -18.97 4.70
C PRO A 62 -22.69 -20.43 5.20
N PRO A 63 -23.64 -21.29 4.80
CA PRO A 63 -23.49 -22.72 4.95
C PRO A 63 -22.40 -23.26 4.02
N ILE A 64 -21.46 -23.99 4.61
CA ILE A 64 -20.26 -24.58 4.03
C ILE A 64 -20.43 -26.10 4.10
N THR A 65 -20.74 -26.68 2.96
CA THR A 65 -20.93 -28.11 2.74
C THR A 65 -20.20 -28.51 1.45
N LEU A 66 -20.02 -29.81 1.21
CA LEU A 66 -19.43 -30.28 -0.06
C LEU A 66 -20.21 -29.83 -1.32
N ASP A 67 -21.50 -29.50 -1.17
CA ASP A 67 -22.35 -28.96 -2.24
C ASP A 67 -22.16 -27.45 -2.49
N THR A 68 -21.74 -26.71 -1.46
CA THR A 68 -21.56 -25.26 -1.52
C THR A 68 -20.12 -24.83 -1.71
N ILE A 69 -19.17 -25.76 -1.61
CA ILE A 69 -17.76 -25.57 -1.97
C ILE A 69 -17.58 -25.83 -3.47
N TYR A 70 -16.99 -24.84 -4.14
CA TYR A 70 -16.58 -24.87 -5.53
C TYR A 70 -15.06 -24.85 -5.64
N VAL A 71 -14.54 -25.41 -6.72
CA VAL A 71 -13.11 -25.38 -7.06
C VAL A 71 -12.98 -24.98 -8.53
N SER A 72 -11.84 -24.42 -8.90
CA SER A 72 -11.58 -24.04 -10.30
C SER A 72 -11.19 -25.26 -11.12
N GLU A 73 -11.68 -25.36 -12.36
CA GLU A 73 -11.20 -26.36 -13.33
C GLU A 73 -9.85 -26.01 -13.96
N ILE A 74 -9.46 -24.74 -13.94
CA ILE A 74 -8.26 -24.23 -14.63
C ILE A 74 -7.11 -23.90 -13.66
N ALA A 75 -7.41 -23.64 -12.39
CA ALA A 75 -6.42 -23.47 -11.33
C ALA A 75 -6.30 -24.76 -10.49
N LYS A 76 -5.39 -24.75 -9.50
CA LYS A 76 -5.28 -25.87 -8.56
C LYS A 76 -6.59 -26.07 -7.81
N ILE A 77 -7.04 -27.33 -7.74
CA ILE A 77 -8.25 -27.76 -7.03
C ILE A 77 -8.22 -27.34 -5.55
N ALA A 78 -7.02 -27.20 -4.98
CA ALA A 78 -6.73 -26.83 -3.61
C ALA A 78 -7.34 -25.51 -3.09
N ILE A 79 -7.84 -24.60 -3.93
CA ILE A 79 -8.38 -23.30 -3.51
C ILE A 79 -9.92 -23.34 -3.56
N PRO A 80 -10.62 -23.41 -2.40
CA PRO A 80 -12.08 -23.56 -2.34
C PRO A 80 -12.81 -22.22 -2.39
N PHE A 81 -13.81 -22.11 -3.25
CA PHE A 81 -14.72 -20.97 -3.39
C PHE A 81 -16.08 -21.30 -2.76
N ILE A 82 -16.67 -20.36 -2.03
CA ILE A 82 -17.94 -20.50 -1.31
C ILE A 82 -18.95 -19.49 -1.88
N LYS A 83 -20.14 -19.97 -2.25
CA LYS A 83 -21.18 -19.12 -2.82
C LYS A 83 -21.92 -18.35 -1.71
N SER A 84 -22.06 -17.03 -1.83
CA SER A 84 -22.60 -16.11 -0.80
C SER A 84 -24.13 -16.17 -0.53
N TYR A 85 -24.86 -17.21 -0.94
CA TYR A 85 -26.31 -17.05 -1.22
C TYR A 85 -27.29 -17.39 -0.10
N VAL A 86 -26.87 -17.64 1.14
CA VAL A 86 -27.84 -17.97 2.21
C VAL A 86 -27.46 -17.32 3.54
N ASP A 87 -28.44 -16.60 4.11
CA ASP A 87 -28.36 -15.84 5.37
C ASP A 87 -28.66 -16.73 6.58
N ASP A 88 -27.66 -17.00 7.42
CA ASP A 88 -27.88 -17.32 8.83
C ASP A 88 -27.27 -16.19 9.68
N GLU A 89 -28.10 -15.48 10.46
CA GLU A 89 -27.60 -14.50 11.44
C GLU A 89 -27.00 -15.23 12.64
N ILE A 90 -25.69 -15.47 12.60
CA ILE A 90 -24.96 -16.12 13.69
C ILE A 90 -24.38 -15.08 14.64
N GLN A 91 -24.78 -15.14 15.91
CA GLN A 91 -24.23 -14.28 16.96
C GLN A 91 -22.72 -14.47 17.09
N GLN A 92 -21.96 -13.39 17.31
CA GLN A 92 -20.50 -13.40 17.31
C GLN A 92 -19.89 -14.46 18.25
N GLY A 93 -20.46 -14.64 19.45
CA GLY A 93 -19.97 -15.63 20.41
C GLY A 93 -20.21 -17.09 20.01
N GLN A 94 -21.02 -17.34 18.98
CA GLN A 94 -21.36 -18.66 18.48
C GLN A 94 -20.69 -18.98 17.13
N ARG A 95 -20.05 -18.00 16.49
CA ARG A 95 -19.43 -18.19 15.16
C ARG A 95 -18.30 -19.21 15.16
N GLU A 96 -17.45 -19.21 16.18
CA GLU A 96 -16.34 -20.18 16.28
C GLU A 96 -16.86 -21.62 16.42
N GLU A 97 -17.80 -21.85 17.33
CA GLU A 97 -18.44 -23.16 17.51
C GLU A 97 -19.16 -23.61 16.24
N HIS A 98 -19.86 -22.69 15.58
CA HIS A 98 -20.55 -22.97 14.32
C HIS A 98 -19.58 -23.36 13.21
N ALA A 99 -18.51 -22.58 13.01
CA ALA A 99 -17.48 -22.83 12.02
C ALA A 99 -16.78 -24.19 12.26
N LEU A 100 -16.49 -24.53 13.52
CA LEU A 100 -15.91 -25.81 13.91
C LEU A 100 -16.85 -26.98 13.56
N LYS A 101 -18.15 -26.86 13.85
CA LYS A 101 -19.15 -27.89 13.48
C LYS A 101 -19.20 -28.13 11.97
N GLN A 102 -19.14 -27.07 11.16
CA GLN A 102 -19.10 -27.17 9.72
C GLN A 102 -17.83 -27.88 9.23
N MET A 103 -16.65 -27.49 9.76
CA MET A 103 -15.38 -28.14 9.44
C MET A 103 -15.39 -29.64 9.77
N ILE A 104 -15.81 -30.01 10.98
CA ILE A 104 -15.88 -31.41 11.41
C ILE A 104 -16.83 -32.22 10.50
N THR A 105 -17.96 -31.64 10.12
CA THR A 105 -18.93 -32.29 9.21
C THR A 105 -18.30 -32.61 7.87
N ILE A 106 -17.54 -31.66 7.30
CA ILE A 106 -16.83 -31.85 6.03
C ILE A 106 -15.74 -32.93 6.17
N LEU A 107 -14.95 -32.90 7.24
CA LEU A 107 -13.94 -33.91 7.51
C LEU A 107 -14.55 -35.32 7.60
N LYS A 108 -15.70 -35.47 8.27
CA LYS A 108 -16.45 -36.74 8.35
C LYS A 108 -16.93 -37.19 6.97
N GLN A 109 -17.47 -36.28 6.15
CA GLN A 109 -17.93 -36.61 4.79
C GLN A 109 -16.80 -37.00 3.85
N LEU A 110 -15.59 -36.50 4.08
CA LEU A 110 -14.38 -36.83 3.31
C LEU A 110 -13.63 -38.07 3.86
N ASN A 111 -14.20 -38.77 4.86
CA ASN A 111 -13.58 -39.91 5.56
C ASN A 111 -12.18 -39.60 6.12
N TYR A 112 -12.00 -38.37 6.64
CA TYR A 112 -10.72 -37.91 7.18
C TYR A 112 -10.62 -38.23 8.68
N ASP A 113 -10.70 -39.51 9.03
CA ASP A 113 -10.91 -39.99 10.41
C ASP A 113 -9.73 -39.80 11.36
N ARG A 114 -8.50 -39.71 10.83
CA ARG A 114 -7.27 -39.67 11.65
C ARG A 114 -7.19 -38.46 12.57
N VAL A 115 -7.80 -37.34 12.18
CA VAL A 115 -7.67 -36.06 12.89
C VAL A 115 -8.94 -35.76 13.70
N ILE A 116 -10.12 -36.25 13.29
CA ILE A 116 -11.43 -35.91 13.90
C ILE A 116 -11.50 -36.18 15.42
N VAL A 117 -10.94 -37.28 15.92
CA VAL A 117 -11.04 -37.65 17.35
C VAL A 117 -10.29 -36.68 18.27
N GLN A 118 -9.24 -36.02 17.78
CA GLN A 118 -8.50 -35.00 18.53
C GLN A 118 -9.11 -33.60 18.37
N LEU A 119 -9.94 -33.37 17.35
CA LEU A 119 -10.42 -32.04 16.94
C LEU A 119 -11.77 -31.62 17.54
N GLU A 120 -12.58 -32.56 18.03
CA GLU A 120 -13.89 -32.24 18.62
C GLU A 120 -13.77 -31.34 19.88
N ASN A 121 -12.58 -31.20 20.46
CA ASN A 121 -12.27 -30.35 21.63
C ASN A 121 -11.21 -29.25 21.34
N THR A 122 -10.98 -28.88 20.08
CA THR A 122 -9.97 -27.86 19.70
C THR A 122 -10.61 -26.64 19.02
N ASN A 123 -9.79 -25.79 18.40
CA ASN A 123 -10.23 -24.63 17.62
C ASN A 123 -9.74 -24.74 16.18
N LEU A 124 -10.27 -23.89 15.30
CA LEU A 124 -9.92 -23.88 13.88
C LEU A 124 -8.42 -23.63 13.63
N GLN A 125 -7.77 -22.84 14.48
CA GLN A 125 -6.35 -22.55 14.35
C GLN A 125 -5.51 -23.82 14.53
N LYS A 126 -5.78 -24.61 15.57
CA LYS A 126 -5.12 -25.89 15.82
C LYS A 126 -5.36 -26.90 14.70
N ILE A 127 -6.58 -26.93 14.12
CA ILE A 127 -6.88 -27.75 12.94
C ILE A 127 -5.96 -27.37 11.79
N GLN A 128 -5.88 -26.06 11.50
CA GLN A 128 -5.04 -25.55 10.42
C GLN A 128 -3.56 -25.87 10.65
N ASP A 129 -3.06 -25.65 11.87
CA ASP A 129 -1.65 -25.89 12.21
C ASP A 129 -1.29 -27.38 12.03
N GLN A 130 -2.16 -28.30 12.47
CA GLN A 130 -1.97 -29.74 12.26
C GLN A 130 -1.97 -30.11 10.77
N LEU A 131 -2.93 -29.61 9.99
CA LEU A 131 -2.97 -29.86 8.55
C LEU A 131 -1.71 -29.32 7.85
N LEU A 132 -1.19 -28.17 8.30
CA LEU A 132 0.05 -27.60 7.82
C LEU A 132 1.27 -28.46 8.17
N GLU A 133 1.35 -28.98 9.39
CA GLU A 133 2.41 -29.91 9.81
C GLU A 133 2.44 -31.18 8.96
N GLU A 134 1.27 -31.73 8.59
CA GLU A 134 1.17 -32.94 7.75
C GLU A 134 1.76 -32.76 6.35
N ILE A 135 1.74 -31.54 5.83
CA ILE A 135 2.38 -31.18 4.55
C ILE A 135 3.79 -30.60 4.73
N GLY A 136 4.36 -30.75 5.93
CA GLY A 136 5.76 -30.43 6.23
C GLY A 136 6.01 -28.96 6.58
N TYR A 137 4.98 -28.16 6.83
CA TYR A 137 5.17 -26.82 7.38
C TYR A 137 5.69 -26.90 8.82
N LYS A 138 6.68 -26.09 9.16
CA LYS A 138 7.18 -25.93 10.52
C LYS A 138 7.17 -24.46 10.88
N GLU A 139 6.52 -24.10 11.98
CA GLU A 139 6.46 -22.72 12.47
C GLU A 139 7.86 -22.12 12.66
N ASN A 140 8.80 -22.93 13.17
CA ASN A 140 10.20 -22.57 13.40
C ASN A 140 10.97 -22.27 12.12
N GLU A 141 10.53 -22.78 10.97
CA GLU A 141 11.14 -22.45 9.69
C GLU A 141 10.89 -20.99 9.32
N GLY A 142 9.94 -20.30 9.99
CA GLY A 142 9.79 -18.84 10.08
C GLY A 142 9.76 -18.08 8.76
N SER A 143 9.82 -18.80 7.64
CA SER A 143 10.16 -18.24 6.37
C SER A 143 8.85 -17.88 5.73
N GLN A 144 8.73 -16.63 5.36
CA GLN A 144 7.75 -16.10 4.40
C GLN A 144 7.82 -16.83 3.03
N HIS A 145 8.46 -18.01 2.96
CA HIS A 145 8.80 -18.81 1.80
C HIS A 145 8.68 -20.31 2.05
N ALA A 146 8.00 -20.80 3.10
CA ALA A 146 7.89 -22.25 3.29
C ALA A 146 7.43 -22.88 1.96
N ILE A 147 8.24 -23.80 1.42
CA ILE A 147 8.08 -24.35 0.07
C ILE A 147 6.65 -24.88 -0.09
N THR A 148 6.16 -25.50 0.98
CA THR A 148 4.80 -25.96 1.20
C THR A 148 3.71 -24.91 0.88
N PHE A 149 3.88 -23.65 1.29
CA PHE A 149 2.92 -22.58 0.98
C PHE A 149 3.01 -22.10 -0.45
N GLN A 150 4.25 -21.94 -0.95
CA GLN A 150 4.48 -21.57 -2.34
C GLN A 150 3.84 -22.59 -3.29
N GLU A 151 4.01 -23.87 -2.98
CA GLU A 151 3.36 -24.96 -3.69
C GLU A 151 1.83 -24.89 -3.57
N ASN A 152 1.28 -24.73 -2.36
CA ASN A 152 -0.18 -24.65 -2.16
C ASN A 152 -0.81 -23.55 -3.01
N LEU A 153 -0.27 -22.33 -2.89
CA LEU A 153 -0.77 -21.13 -3.56
C LEU A 153 -0.38 -21.04 -5.04
N GLY A 154 0.51 -21.91 -5.53
CA GLY A 154 1.04 -21.83 -6.90
C GLY A 154 1.94 -20.60 -7.12
N VAL A 155 2.62 -20.14 -6.07
CA VAL A 155 3.62 -19.07 -6.15
C VAL A 155 4.93 -19.68 -6.64
N THR A 156 5.25 -19.50 -7.92
CA THR A 156 6.41 -20.17 -8.56
C THR A 156 7.60 -19.27 -8.84
N TRP A 157 7.43 -17.95 -8.72
CA TRP A 157 8.48 -16.97 -9.03
C TRP A 157 8.41 -15.84 -8.01
N ILE A 158 9.50 -15.62 -7.26
CA ILE A 158 9.63 -14.56 -6.26
C ILE A 158 10.84 -13.71 -6.68
N HIS A 159 10.60 -12.42 -6.90
CA HIS A 159 11.61 -11.44 -7.28
C HIS A 159 11.49 -10.20 -6.41
N GLN A 160 12.61 -9.49 -6.18
CA GLN A 160 12.67 -8.27 -5.36
C GLN A 160 12.05 -8.41 -3.96
N VAL A 161 12.91 -8.77 -3.00
CA VAL A 161 12.56 -8.80 -1.58
C VAL A 161 12.71 -7.39 -1.01
N HIS A 162 11.61 -6.68 -0.80
CA HIS A 162 11.62 -5.48 0.04
C HIS A 162 11.22 -5.88 1.46
N ARG A 163 12.16 -5.85 2.39
CA ARG A 163 11.87 -6.07 3.82
C ARG A 163 11.48 -4.75 4.46
N GLN A 164 10.29 -4.70 5.05
CA GLN A 164 9.83 -3.57 5.85
C GLN A 164 9.93 -3.97 7.32
N GLY A 165 11.12 -3.79 7.90
CA GLY A 165 11.45 -4.25 9.25
C GLY A 165 11.55 -5.78 9.36
N GLU A 166 11.41 -6.30 10.58
CA GLU A 166 11.52 -7.73 10.88
C GLU A 166 10.19 -8.49 10.68
N GLU A 167 9.06 -7.79 10.74
CA GLU A 167 7.71 -8.41 10.79
C GLU A 167 6.96 -8.43 9.44
N CYS A 168 7.40 -7.66 8.44
CA CYS A 168 6.70 -7.48 7.17
C CYS A 168 7.64 -7.59 5.97
N LYS A 169 7.19 -8.28 4.93
CA LYS A 169 7.92 -8.44 3.67
C LYS A 169 6.99 -8.22 2.48
N VAL A 170 7.51 -7.59 1.43
CA VAL A 170 6.82 -7.44 0.16
C VAL A 170 7.66 -8.11 -0.92
N ASP A 171 7.03 -9.02 -1.65
CA ASP A 171 7.60 -9.75 -2.78
C ASP A 171 6.88 -9.40 -4.07
N LEU A 172 7.61 -9.42 -5.18
CA LEU A 172 7.00 -9.45 -6.48
C LEU A 172 6.87 -10.90 -6.95
N ILE A 173 5.65 -11.32 -7.27
CA ILE A 173 5.37 -12.69 -7.69
C ILE A 173 4.67 -12.74 -9.04
N LYS A 174 4.84 -13.85 -9.75
CA LYS A 174 3.94 -14.16 -10.88
C LYS A 174 2.52 -14.32 -10.33
N THR A 175 1.54 -13.72 -11.00
CA THR A 175 0.13 -13.79 -10.63
C THR A 175 -0.30 -15.24 -10.42
N PRO A 176 -0.69 -15.63 -9.19
CA PRO A 176 -1.18 -16.97 -8.91
C PRO A 176 -2.45 -17.29 -9.70
N PRO A 177 -2.63 -18.53 -10.17
CA PRO A 177 -3.74 -18.89 -11.05
C PRO A 177 -5.12 -18.78 -10.41
N PHE A 178 -5.21 -18.75 -9.08
CA PHE A 178 -6.48 -18.58 -8.37
C PHE A 178 -6.94 -17.12 -8.29
N ILE A 179 -6.06 -16.16 -8.59
CA ILE A 179 -6.41 -14.74 -8.61
C ILE A 179 -6.88 -14.38 -10.01
N TYR A 180 -8.19 -14.31 -10.19
CA TYR A 180 -8.85 -13.96 -11.44
C TYR A 180 -9.09 -12.44 -11.52
N ASN A 181 -9.31 -11.93 -12.74
CA ASN A 181 -9.50 -10.51 -13.02
C ASN A 181 -8.27 -9.63 -12.75
N VAL A 182 -7.08 -10.21 -12.88
CA VAL A 182 -5.80 -9.50 -12.93
C VAL A 182 -5.38 -9.37 -14.39
N LYS A 183 -4.96 -8.17 -14.81
CA LYS A 183 -4.42 -7.96 -16.16
C LYS A 183 -2.90 -8.12 -16.19
N GLU A 184 -2.27 -7.95 -15.04
CA GLU A 184 -0.85 -8.00 -14.83
C GLU A 184 -0.34 -9.44 -14.69
N ASP A 185 0.80 -9.75 -15.32
CA ASP A 185 1.49 -11.04 -15.14
C ASP A 185 2.16 -11.16 -13.77
N GLN A 186 2.36 -10.03 -13.09
CA GLN A 186 3.01 -9.94 -11.78
C GLN A 186 2.22 -9.06 -10.82
N ILE A 187 2.25 -9.43 -9.54
CA ILE A 187 1.56 -8.74 -8.45
C ILE A 187 2.45 -8.66 -7.22
N ALA A 188 2.15 -7.73 -6.32
CA ALA A 188 2.83 -7.62 -5.04
C ALA A 188 2.20 -8.58 -4.01
N MET A 189 3.03 -9.35 -3.31
CA MET A 189 2.63 -10.21 -2.21
C MET A 189 3.23 -9.67 -0.91
N LYS A 190 2.38 -9.11 -0.04
CA LYS A 190 2.78 -8.55 1.27
C LYS A 190 2.47 -9.58 2.36
N ILE A 191 3.51 -10.05 3.06
CA ILE A 191 3.41 -11.08 4.09
C ILE A 191 3.71 -10.47 5.45
N TYR A 192 2.79 -10.69 6.38
CA TYR A 192 2.93 -10.34 7.79
C TYR A 192 3.10 -11.58 8.65
N LYS A 193 4.06 -11.55 9.57
CA LYS A 193 4.07 -12.45 10.72
C LYS A 193 3.18 -11.88 11.82
N GLN A 194 2.04 -12.50 12.08
CA GLN A 194 0.95 -12.03 12.93
C GLN A 194 1.32 -12.12 14.42
N GLU A 195 1.63 -10.97 14.99
CA GLU A 195 1.70 -10.76 16.46
C GLU A 195 0.78 -9.61 16.93
N LYS A 196 0.17 -8.82 16.02
CA LYS A 196 -0.48 -7.52 16.35
C LYS A 196 -1.82 -7.28 15.63
N LYS A 197 -2.77 -6.67 16.35
CA LYS A 197 -4.16 -6.33 15.92
C LYS A 197 -4.28 -5.40 14.71
N TYR A 198 -3.26 -4.61 14.39
CA TYR A 198 -3.30 -3.60 13.30
C TYR A 198 -3.34 -4.19 11.88
N LYS A 199 -3.01 -5.48 11.71
CA LYS A 199 -2.87 -6.13 10.40
C LYS A 199 -4.20 -6.39 9.70
N LEU A 200 -5.24 -6.74 10.46
CA LEU A 200 -6.63 -6.83 9.99
C LEU A 200 -7.16 -5.49 9.47
N ARG A 201 -6.73 -4.41 10.13
CA ARG A 201 -7.20 -3.07 9.81
C ARG A 201 -6.81 -2.61 8.41
N GLU A 202 -5.58 -2.90 7.98
CA GLU A 202 -5.14 -2.54 6.62
C GLU A 202 -6.07 -3.19 5.60
N VAL A 203 -6.40 -4.47 5.76
CA VAL A 203 -7.36 -5.18 4.90
C VAL A 203 -8.72 -4.47 4.91
N GLU A 204 -9.30 -4.24 6.08
CA GLU A 204 -10.59 -3.56 6.24
C GLU A 204 -10.63 -2.16 5.58
N ILE A 205 -9.52 -1.42 5.67
CA ILE A 205 -9.38 -0.10 5.07
C ILE A 205 -9.30 -0.23 3.54
N ILE A 206 -8.42 -1.09 3.01
CA ILE A 206 -8.27 -1.26 1.55
C ILE A 206 -9.58 -1.74 0.91
N GLU A 207 -10.33 -2.61 1.59
CA GLU A 207 -11.58 -3.12 1.08
C GLU A 207 -12.67 -2.04 0.89
N GLN A 208 -12.68 -1.01 1.75
CA GLN A 208 -13.60 0.13 1.65
C GLN A 208 -13.33 0.99 0.42
N PHE A 209 -12.14 0.88 -0.20
CA PHE A 209 -11.79 1.62 -1.38
C PHE A 209 -12.04 0.83 -2.67
N ASN A 210 -12.58 1.55 -3.66
CA ASN A 210 -12.61 1.13 -5.06
C ASN A 210 -12.35 2.36 -5.92
N ASN A 211 -11.10 2.86 -5.88
CA ASN A 211 -10.69 4.01 -6.67
C ASN A 211 -9.22 3.87 -7.11
N PRO A 212 -8.80 4.51 -8.23
CA PRO A 212 -7.49 4.31 -8.83
C PRO A 212 -6.31 4.89 -8.02
N HIS A 213 -6.58 5.69 -7.01
CA HIS A 213 -5.60 6.35 -6.14
C HIS A 213 -5.33 5.62 -4.82
N GLN A 214 -5.90 4.43 -4.62
CA GLN A 214 -5.67 3.59 -3.43
C GLN A 214 -5.20 2.19 -3.85
N PRO A 215 -4.60 1.41 -2.92
CA PRO A 215 -4.09 0.09 -3.24
C PRO A 215 -5.24 -0.79 -3.68
N TYR A 216 -4.98 -1.61 -4.70
CA TYR A 216 -5.95 -2.59 -5.14
C TYR A 216 -5.60 -3.96 -4.54
N LEU A 217 -6.41 -4.44 -3.60
CA LEU A 217 -6.30 -5.77 -3.01
C LEU A 217 -7.05 -6.77 -3.89
N TYR A 218 -6.31 -7.67 -4.53
CA TYR A 218 -6.87 -8.76 -5.32
C TYR A 218 -7.46 -9.85 -4.43
N SER A 219 -6.71 -10.25 -3.40
CA SER A 219 -7.10 -11.28 -2.43
C SER A 219 -6.16 -11.21 -1.22
N TYR A 220 -6.48 -11.91 -0.14
CA TYR A 220 -5.59 -12.11 1.00
C TYR A 220 -5.87 -13.47 1.64
N ILE A 221 -4.91 -14.09 2.33
CA ILE A 221 -5.08 -15.39 2.97
C ILE A 221 -4.33 -15.47 4.30
N ARG A 222 -4.85 -16.27 5.24
CA ARG A 222 -4.23 -16.56 6.53
C ARG A 222 -3.71 -17.98 6.60
N TYR A 223 -2.49 -18.15 7.07
CA TYR A 223 -1.94 -19.46 7.40
C TYR A 223 -1.21 -19.39 8.73
N SER A 224 -1.72 -20.09 9.74
CA SER A 224 -1.13 -20.07 11.06
C SER A 224 -0.96 -18.62 11.56
N ASN A 225 0.26 -18.25 11.92
CA ASN A 225 0.66 -16.90 12.28
C ASN A 225 0.97 -15.99 11.08
N LEU A 226 0.55 -16.29 9.85
CA LEU A 226 0.83 -15.46 8.67
C LEU A 226 -0.45 -14.84 8.10
N LEU A 227 -0.39 -13.55 7.74
CA LEU A 227 -1.37 -12.88 6.90
C LEU A 227 -0.70 -12.44 5.60
N ILE A 228 -1.22 -12.90 4.47
CA ILE A 228 -0.66 -12.69 3.14
C ILE A 228 -1.66 -11.87 2.31
N LEU A 229 -1.25 -10.70 1.81
CA LEU A 229 -2.05 -9.84 0.94
C LEU A 229 -1.50 -9.90 -0.49
N PHE A 230 -2.39 -10.06 -1.46
CA PHE A 230 -2.09 -10.00 -2.88
C PHE A 230 -2.60 -8.67 -3.45
N LEU A 231 -1.67 -7.77 -3.75
CA LEU A 231 -1.92 -6.39 -4.12
C LEU A 231 -1.49 -6.15 -5.57
N LYS A 232 -2.11 -5.18 -6.23
CA LYS A 232 -1.61 -4.66 -7.50
C LYS A 232 -0.16 -4.19 -7.36
N GLN A 233 0.68 -4.62 -8.28
CA GLN A 233 2.01 -4.04 -8.43
C GLN A 233 1.87 -2.65 -9.07
N HIS A 234 2.26 -1.61 -8.33
CA HIS A 234 2.39 -0.27 -8.88
C HIS A 234 3.79 -0.06 -9.45
N LYS A 235 3.90 0.76 -10.49
CA LYS A 235 5.12 0.78 -11.33
C LYS A 235 6.36 1.27 -10.58
N PHE A 236 6.26 2.35 -9.82
CA PHE A 236 7.39 2.92 -9.08
C PHE A 236 6.91 3.69 -7.86
N SER A 237 7.73 3.71 -6.81
CA SER A 237 7.53 4.61 -5.68
C SER A 237 8.30 5.91 -5.88
N PHE A 238 7.89 6.97 -5.17
CA PHE A 238 8.66 8.21 -5.19
C PHE A 238 10.12 7.98 -4.80
N TYR A 239 10.36 7.14 -3.78
CA TYR A 239 11.72 6.79 -3.36
C TYR A 239 12.53 6.16 -4.51
N HIS A 240 11.97 5.20 -5.24
CA HIS A 240 12.66 4.57 -6.38
C HIS A 240 13.02 5.58 -7.47
N LEU A 241 12.21 6.61 -7.73
CA LEU A 241 12.58 7.66 -8.69
C LEU A 241 13.80 8.47 -8.20
N THR A 242 13.93 8.65 -6.89
CA THR A 242 15.08 9.36 -6.28
C THR A 242 16.31 8.47 -6.06
N SER A 243 16.16 7.13 -6.01
CA SER A 243 17.23 6.18 -5.67
C SER A 243 17.67 5.25 -6.81
N ASN A 244 16.80 4.88 -7.75
CA ASN A 244 17.10 3.98 -8.88
C ASN A 244 17.54 4.69 -10.17
N CYS A 245 17.80 6.00 -10.15
CA CYS A 245 18.52 6.65 -11.24
C CYS A 245 20.03 6.31 -11.27
N ILE A 246 20.41 5.20 -10.64
CA ILE A 246 21.72 4.57 -10.65
C ILE A 246 21.78 3.61 -11.85
N GLY A 247 22.27 4.13 -12.97
CA GLY A 247 22.67 3.36 -14.16
C GLY A 247 23.70 4.16 -14.97
N PRO A 248 24.74 3.54 -15.55
CA PRO A 248 25.89 4.26 -16.07
C PRO A 248 25.47 5.19 -17.22
N ARG A 249 25.89 6.45 -17.15
CA ARG A 249 25.88 7.34 -18.31
C ARG A 249 26.55 6.61 -19.48
N LYS A 250 25.79 6.28 -20.53
CA LYS A 250 26.35 6.44 -21.88
C LYS A 250 26.55 7.94 -22.03
N LEU A 251 27.75 8.40 -21.66
CA LEU A 251 28.31 9.63 -22.18
C LEU A 251 28.23 9.51 -23.70
N GLN A 252 27.16 10.05 -24.30
CA GLN A 252 27.28 10.56 -25.65
C GLN A 252 28.29 11.69 -25.54
N LYS A 253 29.57 11.32 -25.73
CA LYS A 253 30.60 12.27 -26.10
C LYS A 253 30.08 12.93 -27.37
N ASN A 254 29.57 14.15 -27.26
CA ASN A 254 29.53 15.09 -28.36
C ASN A 254 30.98 15.39 -28.75
N LYS A 255 31.65 14.42 -29.40
CA LYS A 255 32.77 14.68 -30.29
C LYS A 255 32.14 15.19 -31.58
N ASN A 256 31.96 16.50 -31.65
CA ASN A 256 32.10 17.31 -32.85
C ASN A 256 31.61 18.72 -32.56
N GLN A 257 32.48 19.56 -32.00
CA GLN A 257 32.44 20.99 -32.28
C GLN A 257 33.87 21.45 -32.57
N ASN A 258 34.12 21.69 -33.86
CA ASN A 258 35.23 22.51 -34.32
C ASN A 258 35.10 23.90 -33.67
N PRO A 259 36.15 24.42 -33.02
CA PRO A 259 36.14 25.78 -32.51
C PRO A 259 36.45 26.72 -33.68
N ASN A 260 35.43 27.13 -34.43
CA ASN A 260 35.39 28.38 -35.19
C ASN A 260 34.07 28.48 -35.96
N GLN A 261 33.12 29.27 -35.43
CA GLN A 261 32.30 30.27 -36.13
C GLN A 261 31.06 30.64 -35.31
N ASN A 262 30.83 31.96 -35.18
CA ASN A 262 29.58 32.64 -34.80
C ASN A 262 29.09 32.52 -33.34
N GLN A 263 29.85 33.11 -32.43
CA GLN A 263 29.29 33.70 -31.20
C GLN A 263 28.45 34.93 -31.59
N ASN A 264 27.12 34.80 -31.62
CA ASN A 264 26.12 35.86 -31.33
C ASN A 264 24.69 35.53 -31.82
N GLN A 265 24.40 34.34 -32.36
CA GLN A 265 23.01 33.92 -32.66
C GLN A 265 22.50 32.70 -31.86
N ASN A 266 23.37 31.98 -31.13
CA ASN A 266 23.00 30.76 -30.38
C ASN A 266 22.67 30.97 -28.89
N GLN A 267 22.78 32.18 -28.34
CA GLN A 267 22.46 32.42 -26.92
C GLN A 267 20.94 32.46 -26.66
N ASN A 268 20.15 33.05 -27.56
CA ASN A 268 18.69 33.13 -27.40
C ASN A 268 17.99 31.78 -27.62
N GLN A 269 18.49 30.93 -28.53
CA GLN A 269 17.91 29.60 -28.75
C GLN A 269 18.18 28.65 -27.57
N ASN A 270 19.38 28.69 -26.98
CA ASN A 270 19.71 27.89 -25.79
C ASN A 270 18.98 28.38 -24.53
N GLN A 271 18.77 29.70 -24.37
CA GLN A 271 17.99 30.24 -23.25
C GLN A 271 16.50 29.87 -23.37
N ASN A 272 15.91 29.98 -24.57
CA ASN A 272 14.52 29.60 -24.79
C ASN A 272 14.29 28.08 -24.65
N GLN A 273 15.25 27.24 -25.06
CA GLN A 273 15.17 25.79 -24.86
C GLN A 273 15.26 25.41 -23.38
N ASN A 274 16.16 26.04 -22.60
CA ASN A 274 16.27 25.81 -21.16
C ASN A 274 15.04 26.31 -20.38
N GLN A 275 14.48 27.47 -20.75
CA GLN A 275 13.26 27.98 -20.14
C GLN A 275 12.05 27.06 -20.42
N ASN A 276 11.89 26.61 -21.66
CA ASN A 276 10.81 25.68 -22.03
C ASN A 276 10.95 24.30 -21.34
N GLN A 277 12.18 23.81 -21.13
CA GLN A 277 12.40 22.57 -20.38
C GLN A 277 12.05 22.74 -18.90
N ASN A 278 12.49 23.84 -18.26
CA ASN A 278 12.18 24.12 -16.86
C ASN A 278 10.67 24.27 -16.62
N GLN A 279 9.95 24.91 -17.54
CA GLN A 279 8.49 25.06 -17.46
C GLN A 279 7.76 23.71 -17.57
N LYS A 280 8.17 22.85 -18.51
CA LYS A 280 7.60 21.49 -18.65
C LYS A 280 7.87 20.63 -17.41
N THR A 281 9.06 20.73 -16.84
CA THR A 281 9.42 20.05 -15.59
C THR A 281 8.55 20.53 -14.43
N TYR A 282 8.36 21.84 -14.29
CA TYR A 282 7.50 22.41 -13.25
C TYR A 282 6.03 21.97 -13.39
N GLN A 283 5.49 21.94 -14.61
CA GLN A 283 4.16 21.39 -14.87
C GLN A 283 4.03 19.92 -14.44
N GLY A 284 5.04 19.09 -14.73
CA GLY A 284 5.06 17.71 -14.27
C GLY A 284 4.99 17.58 -12.75
N TYR A 285 5.69 18.44 -12.01
CA TYR A 285 5.62 18.46 -10.55
C TYR A 285 4.25 18.86 -10.04
N LEU A 286 3.62 19.87 -10.65
CA LEU A 286 2.26 20.25 -10.30
C LEU A 286 1.28 19.09 -10.54
N LYS A 287 1.45 18.31 -11.62
CA LYS A 287 0.67 17.08 -11.85
C LYS A 287 0.90 16.03 -10.76
N ILE A 288 2.15 15.81 -10.32
CA ILE A 288 2.49 14.93 -9.19
C ILE A 288 1.77 15.39 -7.92
N CYS A 289 1.94 16.66 -7.56
CA CYS A 289 1.32 17.27 -6.38
C CYS A 289 -0.20 17.13 -6.43
N TYR A 290 -0.81 17.46 -7.57
CA TYR A 290 -2.25 17.31 -7.78
C TYR A 290 -2.69 15.86 -7.59
N SER A 291 -1.99 14.90 -8.18
CA SER A 291 -2.39 13.50 -8.03
C SER A 291 -2.25 12.98 -6.60
N MET A 292 -1.25 13.43 -5.84
CA MET A 292 -1.11 13.12 -4.42
C MET A 292 -2.27 13.70 -3.60
N ILE A 293 -2.73 14.92 -3.92
CA ILE A 293 -3.92 15.52 -3.29
C ILE A 293 -5.15 14.67 -3.54
N ILE A 294 -5.40 14.23 -4.78
CA ILE A 294 -6.58 13.42 -5.10
C ILE A 294 -6.55 12.09 -4.32
N ALA A 295 -5.38 11.46 -4.21
CA ALA A 295 -5.21 10.25 -3.41
C ALA A 295 -5.51 10.49 -1.93
N LEU A 296 -4.97 11.56 -1.35
CA LEU A 296 -5.20 11.89 0.05
C LEU A 296 -6.65 12.31 0.32
N GLU A 297 -7.26 13.06 -0.59
CA GLU A 297 -8.66 13.49 -0.51
C GLU A 297 -9.60 12.28 -0.49
N ALA A 298 -9.32 11.27 -1.33
CA ALA A 298 -10.10 10.05 -1.34
C ALA A 298 -10.05 9.31 0.01
N LEU A 299 -8.88 9.28 0.67
CA LEU A 299 -8.70 8.69 2.00
C LEU A 299 -9.43 9.50 3.08
N HIS A 300 -9.23 10.82 3.11
CA HIS A 300 -9.83 11.74 4.09
C HIS A 300 -11.36 11.78 3.99
N LYS A 301 -11.94 11.64 2.79
CA LYS A 301 -13.39 11.54 2.60
C LYS A 301 -14.03 10.31 3.26
N GLN A 302 -13.26 9.25 3.50
CA GLN A 302 -13.72 8.09 4.29
C GLN A 302 -13.53 8.28 5.80
N GLY A 303 -13.06 9.46 6.21
CA GLY A 303 -12.72 9.78 7.58
C GLY A 303 -11.44 9.10 8.03
N ILE A 304 -10.52 8.74 7.12
CA ILE A 304 -9.29 8.00 7.46
C ILE A 304 -8.09 8.93 7.37
N VAL A 305 -7.23 8.90 8.39
CA VAL A 305 -5.90 9.54 8.43
C VAL A 305 -4.85 8.48 8.16
N HIS A 306 -3.89 8.77 7.30
CA HIS A 306 -2.83 7.83 6.93
C HIS A 306 -1.78 7.65 8.03
N ARG A 307 -1.31 8.76 8.62
CA ARG A 307 -0.31 8.85 9.72
C ARG A 307 1.13 8.45 9.37
N ASP A 308 1.39 7.81 8.24
CA ASP A 308 2.76 7.47 7.80
C ASP A 308 3.03 7.85 6.34
N LEU A 309 2.58 9.05 5.92
CA LEU A 309 2.91 9.52 4.58
C LEU A 309 4.41 9.79 4.47
N LYS A 310 5.03 9.11 3.52
CA LYS A 310 6.45 9.22 3.19
C LYS A 310 6.65 8.93 1.69
N PRO A 311 7.79 9.33 1.09
CA PRO A 311 8.12 9.01 -0.30
C PRO A 311 7.87 7.54 -0.70
N GLN A 312 8.20 6.60 0.17
CA GLN A 312 8.06 5.17 -0.10
C GLN A 312 6.59 4.74 -0.21
N ASN A 313 5.69 5.42 0.50
CA ASN A 313 4.27 5.08 0.59
C ASN A 313 3.41 5.85 -0.44
N ASN A 314 4.04 6.62 -1.33
CA ASN A 314 3.41 7.27 -2.47
C ASN A 314 3.94 6.61 -3.74
N MET A 315 3.15 5.70 -4.31
CA MET A 315 3.45 5.03 -5.58
C MET A 315 2.75 5.73 -6.73
N PHE A 316 3.22 5.49 -7.94
CA PHE A 316 2.67 6.11 -9.14
C PHE A 316 2.49 5.08 -10.25
N ASP A 317 1.33 5.14 -10.87
CA ASP A 317 1.01 4.43 -12.10
C ASP A 317 0.96 5.41 -13.27
N CYS A 318 1.38 4.95 -14.44
CA CYS A 318 1.29 5.66 -15.71
C CYS A 318 1.17 4.65 -16.86
N GLN A 319 0.77 5.08 -18.05
CA GLN A 319 0.58 4.18 -19.18
C GLN A 319 1.93 3.60 -19.65
N ASN A 320 2.94 4.45 -19.78
CA ASN A 320 4.25 4.07 -20.29
C ASN A 320 5.15 3.44 -19.22
N ASN A 321 6.14 2.65 -19.64
CA ASN A 321 7.21 2.19 -18.74
C ASN A 321 8.27 3.27 -18.72
N LEU A 322 8.60 3.76 -17.52
CA LEU A 322 9.46 4.91 -17.35
C LEU A 322 10.73 4.50 -16.61
N ASP A 323 11.87 4.93 -17.12
CA ASP A 323 13.18 4.63 -16.55
C ASP A 323 13.75 5.79 -15.71
N ASN A 324 13.12 6.98 -15.74
CA ASN A 324 13.60 8.16 -15.02
C ASN A 324 12.49 9.19 -14.73
N ILE A 325 12.80 10.14 -13.84
CA ILE A 325 11.88 11.21 -13.41
C ILE A 325 11.48 12.18 -14.54
N ASN A 326 12.33 12.45 -15.52
CA ASN A 326 12.00 13.39 -16.59
C ASN A 326 10.89 12.87 -17.50
N ASP A 327 10.84 11.55 -17.70
CA ASP A 327 9.77 10.93 -18.49
C ASP A 327 8.46 10.92 -17.69
N LEU A 328 8.53 10.70 -16.37
CA LEU A 328 7.37 10.81 -15.49
C LEU A 328 6.69 12.17 -15.54
N LEU A 329 7.49 13.24 -15.51
CA LEU A 329 6.99 14.61 -15.54
C LEU A 329 6.21 14.94 -16.82
N ARG A 330 6.31 14.11 -17.86
CA ARG A 330 5.60 14.28 -19.15
C ARG A 330 4.36 13.41 -19.29
N GLU A 331 4.20 12.42 -18.42
CA GLU A 331 3.08 11.49 -18.46
C GLU A 331 1.88 12.00 -17.67
N ASP A 332 0.72 11.41 -17.95
CA ASP A 332 -0.41 11.47 -17.04
C ASP A 332 -0.25 10.34 -16.01
N ILE A 333 -0.13 10.77 -14.76
CA ILE A 333 0.26 9.91 -13.65
C ILE A 333 -0.87 9.81 -12.64
N THR A 334 -0.95 8.66 -11.99
CA THR A 334 -1.90 8.39 -10.91
C THR A 334 -1.10 8.01 -9.67
N CYS A 335 -1.06 8.91 -8.69
CA CYS A 335 -0.56 8.63 -7.36
C CYS A 335 -1.49 7.63 -6.66
N VAL A 336 -0.89 6.64 -6.03
CA VAL A 336 -1.51 5.63 -5.19
C VAL A 336 -0.85 5.67 -3.82
N ILE A 337 -1.62 5.99 -2.78
CA ILE A 337 -1.12 5.94 -1.41
C ILE A 337 -1.22 4.49 -0.93
N ILE A 338 -0.10 3.91 -0.50
CA ILE A 338 -0.02 2.53 -0.03
C ILE A 338 0.34 2.47 1.46
N ASP A 339 0.29 1.27 2.03
CA ASP A 339 0.75 0.96 3.39
C ASP A 339 -0.12 1.58 4.49
N TYR A 340 -1.29 0.97 4.71
CA TYR A 340 -2.27 1.45 5.70
C TYR A 340 -2.17 0.77 7.06
N ASP A 341 -1.06 0.09 7.34
CA ASP A 341 -0.76 -0.53 8.63
C ASP A 341 -0.95 0.44 9.81
N ARG A 342 -0.67 1.72 9.55
CA ARG A 342 -0.74 2.85 10.48
C ARG A 342 -1.98 3.70 10.29
N SER A 343 -2.81 3.46 9.28
CA SER A 343 -3.98 4.30 9.02
C SER A 343 -5.07 4.15 10.08
N LYS A 344 -5.88 5.19 10.29
CA LYS A 344 -6.95 5.19 11.29
C LYS A 344 -8.14 6.05 10.93
N LYS A 345 -9.35 5.52 11.15
CA LYS A 345 -10.61 6.26 11.01
C LYS A 345 -10.79 7.22 12.17
N VAL A 346 -10.92 8.52 11.92
CA VAL A 346 -11.20 9.59 12.90
C VAL A 346 -12.56 9.32 13.55
N ASP A 347 -12.57 9.17 14.88
CA ASP A 347 -13.78 9.13 15.68
C ASP A 347 -14.14 10.55 16.16
N SER A 348 -15.33 10.72 16.75
CA SER A 348 -15.82 12.01 17.27
C SER A 348 -14.95 12.62 18.38
N GLU A 349 -14.01 11.86 18.95
CA GLU A 349 -13.17 12.27 20.08
C GLU A 349 -11.70 12.55 19.69
N GLY A 350 -11.34 12.29 18.42
CA GLY A 350 -9.98 12.43 17.92
C GLY A 350 -9.07 11.34 18.48
N ASN A 351 -9.22 10.11 17.96
CA ASN A 351 -8.49 8.89 18.27
C ASN A 351 -7.27 9.04 19.19
N LEU A 352 -7.44 8.60 20.44
CA LEU A 352 -6.39 8.33 21.42
C LEU A 352 -5.68 7.01 21.08
N THR A 353 -4.57 7.06 20.35
CA THR A 353 -3.69 5.88 20.19
C THR A 353 -2.24 6.31 20.17
N GLN A 354 -1.48 5.90 21.19
CA GLN A 354 -0.02 5.97 21.17
C GLN A 354 0.50 5.07 20.05
N TYR A 355 1.32 5.64 19.16
CA TYR A 355 1.95 4.89 18.08
C TYR A 355 3.27 5.54 17.64
N GLU A 356 4.23 4.72 17.24
CA GLU A 356 5.55 5.14 16.76
C GLU A 356 5.53 5.37 15.24
N CYS A 357 5.28 6.62 14.82
CA CYS A 357 5.43 7.05 13.43
C CYS A 357 6.91 7.01 12.99
N ASN A 358 7.19 6.95 11.68
CA ASN A 358 8.53 7.15 11.16
C ASN A 358 9.01 8.56 11.54
N GLU A 359 9.92 8.64 12.51
CA GLU A 359 10.36 9.88 13.14
C GLU A 359 10.68 10.96 12.10
N GLN A 360 11.38 10.60 11.01
CA GLN A 360 11.84 11.53 10.00
C GLN A 360 10.71 12.35 9.34
N TYR A 361 9.55 11.73 9.11
CA TYR A 361 8.40 12.37 8.46
C TYR A 361 7.31 12.74 9.46
N SER A 362 7.55 12.61 10.76
CA SER A 362 6.57 12.99 11.77
C SER A 362 6.46 14.52 11.89
N PRO A 363 5.25 15.08 11.94
CA PRO A 363 5.01 16.50 12.22
C PRO A 363 5.37 16.85 13.67
N PRO A 364 5.29 18.13 14.05
CA PRO A 364 5.69 18.61 15.36
C PRO A 364 5.06 17.91 16.55
N GLU A 365 3.81 17.52 16.39
CA GLU A 365 2.97 16.81 17.34
C GLU A 365 3.19 15.29 17.37
N GLY A 366 4.14 14.75 16.60
CA GLY A 366 4.28 13.32 16.21
C GLY A 366 4.34 12.23 17.29
N ILE A 367 4.23 12.56 18.58
CA ILE A 367 4.19 11.63 19.73
C ILE A 367 2.86 11.78 20.51
N GLN A 368 1.98 12.69 20.09
CA GLN A 368 0.71 12.95 20.77
C GLN A 368 -0.28 11.81 20.58
N GLU A 369 -1.25 11.73 21.50
CA GLU A 369 -2.25 10.68 21.48
C GLU A 369 -3.33 10.93 20.44
N LYS A 370 -3.56 12.19 20.02
CA LYS A 370 -4.63 12.61 19.11
C LYS A 370 -4.08 12.95 17.73
N TYR A 371 -4.69 12.37 16.71
CA TYR A 371 -4.34 12.57 15.31
C TYR A 371 -5.58 12.99 14.51
N ASP A 372 -5.42 13.99 13.66
CA ASP A 372 -6.43 14.45 12.71
C ASP A 372 -5.85 14.50 11.28
N PHE A 373 -6.65 15.00 10.34
CA PHE A 373 -6.25 15.12 8.93
C PHE A 373 -5.06 16.06 8.72
N SER A 374 -4.83 17.02 9.63
CA SER A 374 -3.74 18.00 9.51
C SER A 374 -2.35 17.36 9.64
N TYR A 375 -2.29 16.18 10.27
CA TYR A 375 -1.07 15.36 10.35
C TYR A 375 -0.57 15.00 8.95
N ASP A 376 -1.47 14.46 8.12
CA ASP A 376 -1.16 14.10 6.74
C ASP A 376 -0.86 15.34 5.88
N ILE A 377 -1.47 16.50 6.18
CA ILE A 377 -1.18 17.77 5.49
C ILE A 377 0.28 18.20 5.71
N TRP A 378 0.78 18.10 6.94
CA TRP A 378 2.18 18.43 7.23
C TRP A 378 3.12 17.47 6.50
N GLN A 379 2.83 16.16 6.53
CA GLN A 379 3.63 15.15 5.84
C GLN A 379 3.67 15.39 4.33
N LEU A 380 2.52 15.71 3.72
CA LEU A 380 2.42 16.06 2.31
C LEU A 380 3.28 17.29 1.97
N GLY A 381 3.23 18.33 2.80
CA GLY A 381 4.02 19.55 2.62
C GLY A 381 5.52 19.28 2.68
N PHE A 382 5.95 18.42 3.62
CA PHE A 382 7.35 18.02 3.73
C PHE A 382 7.81 17.17 2.53
N ILE A 383 6.96 16.27 2.03
CA ILE A 383 7.26 15.50 0.81
C ILE A 383 7.40 16.43 -0.40
N TRP A 384 6.52 17.41 -0.55
CA TRP A 384 6.58 18.41 -1.63
C TRP A 384 7.83 19.28 -1.58
N LEU A 385 8.22 19.69 -0.37
CA LEU A 385 9.45 20.44 -0.14
C LEU A 385 10.69 19.69 -0.64
N LEU A 386 10.73 18.37 -0.38
CA LEU A 386 11.81 17.50 -0.86
C LEU A 386 11.72 17.29 -2.39
N LEU A 387 10.52 17.05 -2.91
CA LEU A 387 10.24 16.83 -4.33
C LEU A 387 10.75 17.95 -5.23
N LEU A 388 10.50 19.20 -4.83
CA LEU A 388 10.71 20.35 -5.70
C LEU A 388 12.18 20.80 -5.76
N ASN A 389 13.08 20.18 -4.99
CA ASN A 389 14.51 20.52 -4.98
C ASN A 389 15.20 20.13 -6.29
N ASP A 390 15.91 21.07 -6.91
CA ASP A 390 16.54 20.90 -8.24
C ASP A 390 17.56 19.78 -8.31
N LYS A 391 18.23 19.48 -7.18
CA LYS A 391 19.21 18.39 -7.13
C LYS A 391 18.52 17.03 -7.20
N VAL A 392 17.24 16.93 -6.86
CA VAL A 392 16.42 15.73 -7.05
C VAL A 392 16.21 15.45 -8.54
N LEU A 393 16.04 16.49 -9.37
CA LEU A 393 15.97 16.35 -10.84
C LEU A 393 17.27 15.87 -11.47
N GLN A 394 18.39 16.15 -10.83
CA GLN A 394 19.70 15.69 -11.28
C GLN A 394 19.97 14.24 -10.87
N ASN A 395 18.93 13.52 -10.40
CA ASN A 395 19.01 12.11 -10.06
C ASN A 395 20.07 11.82 -8.97
N THR A 396 20.26 12.78 -8.07
CA THR A 396 21.19 12.64 -6.94
C THR A 396 20.46 11.95 -5.80
N ASP A 397 21.10 10.97 -5.16
CA ASP A 397 20.59 10.35 -3.94
C ASP A 397 20.25 11.47 -2.93
N LEU A 398 19.03 11.44 -2.37
CA LEU A 398 18.59 12.40 -1.35
C LEU A 398 19.57 12.48 -0.17
N SER A 399 20.27 11.38 0.13
CA SER A 399 21.32 11.33 1.15
C SER A 399 22.54 12.18 0.81
N GLN A 400 22.82 12.44 -0.47
CA GLN A 400 23.97 13.20 -0.97
C GLN A 400 23.65 14.69 -1.17
N ILE A 401 22.38 15.08 -1.07
CA ILE A 401 21.96 16.47 -1.18
C ILE A 401 22.23 17.17 0.16
N GLU A 402 23.28 17.98 0.22
CA GLU A 402 23.71 18.73 1.42
C GLU A 402 22.56 19.47 2.12
N ASP A 403 21.69 20.14 1.36
CA ASP A 403 20.54 20.85 1.90
C ASP A 403 19.56 19.91 2.61
N ILE A 404 19.34 18.70 2.07
CA ILE A 404 18.47 17.68 2.68
C ILE A 404 19.14 17.07 3.92
N GLN A 405 20.46 16.86 3.90
CA GLN A 405 21.19 16.40 5.10
C GLN A 405 21.07 17.42 6.23
N LYS A 406 21.22 18.71 5.93
CA LYS A 406 21.08 19.78 6.91
C LYS A 406 19.70 19.77 7.58
N ILE A 407 18.65 19.65 6.78
CA ILE A 407 17.26 19.55 7.26
C ILE A 407 17.04 18.31 8.11
N ARG A 408 17.59 17.16 7.70
CA ARG A 408 17.53 15.93 8.50
C ARG A 408 18.22 16.12 9.85
N ASN A 409 19.38 16.75 9.88
CA ASN A 409 20.13 17.00 11.12
C ASN A 409 19.38 17.94 12.05
N SER A 410 18.84 19.06 11.56
CA SER A 410 18.04 19.96 12.41
C SER A 410 16.73 19.35 12.85
N LYS A 411 16.11 18.48 12.03
CA LYS A 411 14.96 17.68 12.44
C LYS A 411 15.29 16.73 13.58
N ILE A 412 16.45 16.06 13.53
CA ILE A 412 16.95 15.19 14.61
C ILE A 412 17.16 15.99 15.90
N GLU A 413 17.75 17.18 15.82
CA GLU A 413 17.89 18.06 16.99
C GLU A 413 16.53 18.46 17.58
N TYR A 414 15.57 18.79 16.72
CA TYR A 414 14.20 19.07 17.13
C TYR A 414 13.54 17.86 17.81
N GLN A 415 13.67 16.66 17.25
CA GLN A 415 13.12 15.44 17.84
C GLN A 415 13.71 15.15 19.21
N LYS A 416 15.03 15.34 19.40
CA LYS A 416 15.66 15.22 20.73
C LYS A 416 15.05 16.20 21.74
N SER A 417 14.66 17.41 21.29
CA SER A 417 13.98 18.38 22.15
C SER A 417 12.54 18.01 22.53
N GLN A 418 11.92 17.01 21.87
CA GLN A 418 10.56 16.58 22.24
C GLN A 418 10.47 15.95 23.63
N GLN A 419 11.59 15.45 24.14
CA GLN A 419 11.71 14.92 25.49
C GLN A 419 11.79 16.03 26.57
N SER A 420 11.93 17.31 26.18
CA SER A 420 11.87 18.41 27.13
C SER A 420 10.42 18.74 27.51
N GLU A 421 10.20 19.26 28.72
CA GLU A 421 8.86 19.71 29.16
C GLU A 421 8.51 21.13 28.65
N ASN A 422 9.50 21.93 28.23
CA ASN A 422 9.30 23.32 27.80
C ASN A 422 8.82 23.44 26.35
N GLN A 423 7.57 23.90 26.15
CA GLN A 423 7.00 24.12 24.82
C GLN A 423 7.67 25.23 24.00
N GLU A 424 8.19 26.27 24.65
CA GLU A 424 8.84 27.38 23.95
C GLU A 424 10.16 26.93 23.29
N ASP A 425 10.91 26.07 23.97
CA ASP A 425 12.14 25.49 23.43
C ASP A 425 11.86 24.54 22.26
N LYS A 426 10.80 23.73 22.35
CA LYS A 426 10.33 22.90 21.24
C LYS A 426 10.00 23.75 20.02
N ARG A 427 9.27 24.86 20.22
CA ARG A 427 8.91 25.77 19.15
C ARG A 427 10.13 26.46 18.53
N LYS A 428 11.07 26.97 19.33
CA LYS A 428 12.32 27.57 18.82
C LYS A 428 13.13 26.57 18.00
N LYS A 429 13.27 25.33 18.47
CA LYS A 429 13.97 24.26 17.74
C LYS A 429 13.24 23.89 16.46
N TYR A 430 11.91 23.85 16.48
CA TYR A 430 11.12 23.67 15.28
C TYR A 430 11.34 24.81 14.28
N ASP A 431 11.28 26.06 14.73
CA ASP A 431 11.46 27.23 13.86
C ASP A 431 12.85 27.21 13.21
N THR A 432 13.89 26.77 13.91
CA THR A 432 15.22 26.53 13.31
C THR A 432 15.15 25.49 12.19
N PHE A 433 14.59 24.30 12.46
CA PHE A 433 14.39 23.26 11.45
C PHE A 433 13.57 23.77 10.25
N PHE A 434 12.44 24.42 10.52
CA PHE A 434 11.52 24.92 9.52
C PHE A 434 12.18 25.98 8.65
N ASN A 435 12.94 26.92 9.24
CA ASN A 435 13.69 27.93 8.50
C ASN A 435 14.76 27.30 7.62
N GLU A 436 15.46 26.26 8.06
CA GLU A 436 16.41 25.55 7.20
C GLU A 436 15.70 24.82 6.05
N ALA A 437 14.56 24.19 6.35
CA ALA A 437 13.75 23.45 5.40
C ALA A 437 13.23 24.34 4.27
N ILE A 438 12.69 25.51 4.60
CA ILE A 438 12.10 26.41 3.60
C ILE A 438 13.14 27.26 2.84
N ASN A 439 14.37 27.39 3.34
CA ASN A 439 15.41 28.25 2.74
C ASN A 439 16.28 27.53 1.71
N ILE A 440 15.94 26.32 1.29
CA ILE A 440 16.63 25.62 0.19
C ILE A 440 16.57 26.51 -1.06
N LYS A 441 17.73 27.02 -1.49
CA LYS A 441 17.84 28.01 -2.59
C LYS A 441 17.68 27.41 -4.00
N ALA A 442 17.68 26.08 -4.11
CA ALA A 442 17.72 25.35 -5.38
C ALA A 442 16.35 24.77 -5.73
N TYR A 443 15.44 25.66 -6.09
CA TYR A 443 14.08 25.32 -6.48
C TYR A 443 13.84 25.81 -7.90
N VAL A 444 13.32 24.93 -8.78
CA VAL A 444 12.97 25.19 -10.17
C VAL A 444 11.94 26.29 -10.14
N GLN A 445 12.39 27.55 -10.20
CA GLN A 445 11.57 28.76 -10.10
C GLN A 445 10.22 28.48 -9.43
N ILE A 446 10.24 27.97 -8.18
CA ILE A 446 8.96 27.56 -7.56
C ILE A 446 8.12 28.82 -7.51
N ASP A 447 6.91 28.71 -8.04
CA ASP A 447 5.93 29.77 -7.94
C ASP A 447 5.85 30.20 -6.47
N LYS A 448 6.06 31.50 -6.21
CA LYS A 448 6.07 32.05 -4.85
C LYS A 448 4.82 31.63 -4.07
N VAL A 449 3.70 31.45 -4.76
CA VAL A 449 2.43 31.02 -4.18
C VAL A 449 2.50 29.56 -3.72
N LEU A 450 3.07 28.65 -4.51
CA LEU A 450 3.27 27.25 -4.10
C LEU A 450 4.20 27.16 -2.88
N HIS A 451 5.28 27.95 -2.88
CA HIS A 451 6.19 28.00 -1.74
C HIS A 451 5.50 28.51 -0.47
N GLN A 452 4.65 29.53 -0.58
CA GLN A 452 3.82 30.01 0.54
C GLN A 452 2.83 28.95 1.03
N MET A 453 2.25 28.15 0.13
CA MET A 453 1.36 27.06 0.51
C MET A 453 2.10 25.98 1.31
N ILE A 454 3.28 25.54 0.85
CA ILE A 454 4.11 24.57 1.59
C ILE A 454 4.44 25.09 3.00
N LYS A 455 4.74 26.40 3.15
CA LYS A 455 4.93 27.02 4.48
C LYS A 455 3.69 26.93 5.35
N LYS A 456 2.48 27.08 4.79
CA LYS A 456 1.23 26.93 5.54
C LYS A 456 0.97 25.46 5.91
N MET A 457 1.27 24.52 5.02
CA MET A 457 1.12 23.08 5.29
C MET A 457 2.01 22.62 6.45
N MET A 458 3.20 23.19 6.55
CA MET A 458 4.20 22.86 7.57
C MET A 458 4.19 23.80 8.79
N GLN A 459 3.02 24.29 9.23
CA GLN A 459 2.93 25.06 10.47
C GLN A 459 3.12 24.18 11.72
N PHE A 460 3.65 24.79 12.78
CA PHE A 460 3.87 24.11 14.06
C PHE A 460 2.55 23.60 14.65
N ASN A 461 1.55 24.49 14.75
CA ASN A 461 0.24 24.13 15.24
C ASN A 461 -0.60 23.46 14.12
N PRO A 462 -1.25 22.33 14.41
CA PRO A 462 -2.22 21.67 13.52
C PRO A 462 -3.28 22.59 12.91
N GLU A 463 -3.91 23.43 13.73
CA GLU A 463 -5.03 24.31 13.35
C GLU A 463 -4.64 25.43 12.36
N ASP A 464 -3.35 25.79 12.32
CA ASP A 464 -2.82 26.82 11.41
C ASP A 464 -2.57 26.26 9.99
N ARG A 465 -2.75 24.94 9.80
CA ARG A 465 -2.53 24.27 8.52
C ARG A 465 -3.76 24.42 7.61
N PRO A 466 -3.56 24.55 6.28
CA PRO A 466 -4.65 24.73 5.34
C PRO A 466 -5.48 23.45 5.19
N LYS A 467 -6.74 23.60 4.79
CA LYS A 467 -7.57 22.46 4.42
C LYS A 467 -7.13 21.91 3.08
N LEU A 468 -7.30 20.60 2.88
CA LEU A 468 -6.91 19.93 1.64
C LEU A 468 -7.60 20.53 0.39
N GLU A 469 -8.84 20.99 0.53
CA GLU A 469 -9.58 21.67 -0.54
C GLU A 469 -8.90 22.97 -1.00
N ASP A 470 -8.39 23.77 -0.08
CA ASP A 470 -7.69 25.02 -0.40
C ASP A 470 -6.38 24.75 -1.15
N ILE A 471 -5.66 23.69 -0.75
CA ILE A 471 -4.44 23.24 -1.42
C ILE A 471 -4.76 22.76 -2.84
N LYS A 472 -5.85 21.99 -2.99
CA LYS A 472 -6.31 21.48 -4.28
C LYS A 472 -6.64 22.60 -5.27
N LEU A 473 -7.42 23.59 -4.83
CA LEU A 473 -7.80 24.74 -5.65
C LEU A 473 -6.57 25.51 -6.13
N LEU A 474 -5.60 25.73 -5.25
CA LEU A 474 -4.35 26.39 -5.63
C LEU A 474 -3.60 25.62 -6.72
N ILE A 475 -3.42 24.30 -6.56
CA ILE A 475 -2.69 23.51 -7.54
C ILE A 475 -3.42 23.48 -8.89
N GLN A 476 -4.75 23.43 -8.89
CA GLN A 476 -5.55 23.50 -10.13
C GLN A 476 -5.37 24.84 -10.86
N ASP A 477 -5.34 25.95 -10.11
CA ASP A 477 -5.08 27.29 -10.65
C ASP A 477 -3.67 27.37 -11.27
N LEU A 478 -2.64 26.91 -10.54
CA LEU A 478 -1.26 26.88 -11.02
C LEU A 478 -1.10 26.01 -12.28
N ILE A 479 -1.78 24.85 -12.35
CA ILE A 479 -1.78 24.01 -13.56
C ILE A 479 -2.45 24.74 -14.73
N SER A 480 -3.55 25.42 -14.48
CA SER A 480 -4.34 26.11 -15.53
C SER A 480 -3.59 27.30 -16.10
N GLN A 481 -2.97 28.12 -15.25
CA GLN A 481 -2.15 29.26 -15.67
C GLN A 481 -0.94 28.82 -16.51
N ASN A 482 -0.35 27.67 -16.17
CA ASN A 482 0.80 27.14 -16.92
C ASN A 482 0.41 26.48 -18.26
N LYS A 483 -0.86 26.13 -18.51
CA LYS A 483 -1.32 25.59 -19.81
C LYS A 483 -1.51 26.66 -20.90
N ILE A 484 -1.62 27.94 -20.50
CA ILE A 484 -1.95 29.07 -21.39
C ILE A 484 -0.69 29.69 -22.02
N ASN A 485 0.50 29.39 -21.48
CA ASN A 485 1.81 29.82 -21.98
C ASN A 485 2.55 28.64 -22.61
#